data_AF-A0A0V0GGB7-F1
#
_entry.id   AF-A0A0V0GGB7-F1
#
_cell.length_a   1.000
_cell.length_b   1.000
_cell.length_c   1.000
_cell.angle_alpha   90.00
_cell.angle_beta   90.00
_cell.angle_gamma   90.00
#
_symmetry.space_group_name_H-M   'P 1'
#
loop_
_entity.id
_entity.type
_entity.pdbx_description
1 polymer ?
#
loop_
_entity_poly.entity_id
_entity_poly.type
_entity_poly.pdbx_seq_one_letter_code
_entity_poly.pdbx_strand_id
1 'polypeptide(L)' 'MESSSATLSPAGVNYEVVALTEIKKALHDPYNVLDNWDVNSVDPCSWRMVTCSLDGYVSALALPSQSLAG' A
#
# COMPACT_ATOMS: atom_id res chain seq x y z
N MET A 1 -3.44 -14.08 -16.93
CA MET A 1 -3.36 -12.60 -17.05
C MET A 1 -4.23 -12.07 -15.94
N GLU A 2 -3.70 -11.98 -14.73
CA GLU A 2 -4.47 -11.48 -13.58
C GLU A 2 -4.22 -9.99 -13.50
N SER A 3 -5.18 -9.24 -14.05
CA SER A 3 -5.29 -7.81 -13.84
C SER A 3 -5.94 -7.62 -12.48
N SER A 4 -5.14 -7.22 -11.47
CA SER A 4 -5.64 -6.83 -10.15
C SER A 4 -6.75 -5.80 -10.34
N SER A 5 -8.00 -6.23 -10.20
CA SER A 5 -9.16 -5.37 -10.43
C SER A 5 -9.43 -4.61 -9.14
N ALA A 6 -8.46 -3.78 -8.73
CA ALA A 6 -8.70 -2.77 -7.73
C ALA A 6 -9.92 -1.96 -8.14
N THR A 7 -10.89 -1.82 -7.24
CA THR A 7 -12.05 -0.96 -7.45
C THR A 7 -11.52 0.45 -7.63
N LEU A 8 -11.43 0.90 -8.88
CA LEU A 8 -10.99 2.25 -9.18
C LEU A 8 -12.08 3.23 -8.74
N SER A 9 -11.66 4.34 -8.17
CA SER A 9 -12.51 5.52 -8.03
C SER A 9 -12.98 6.01 -9.41
N PRO A 10 -14.03 6.85 -9.48
CA PRO A 10 -14.48 7.47 -10.73
C PRO A 10 -13.38 8.26 -11.46
N ALA A 11 -12.31 8.64 -10.76
CA ALA A 11 -11.13 9.31 -11.30
C ALA A 11 -10.03 8.34 -11.80
N GLY A 12 -10.25 7.02 -11.76
CA GLY A 12 -9.28 6.02 -12.16
C GLY A 12 -8.18 5.72 -11.12
N VAL A 13 -8.38 6.12 -9.86
CA VAL A 13 -7.41 5.90 -8.77
C VAL A 13 -7.78 4.66 -7.96
N ASN A 14 -6.83 3.76 -7.71
CA ASN A 14 -6.99 2.61 -6.83
C ASN A 14 -7.18 3.07 -5.36
N TYR A 15 -8.29 2.70 -4.74
CA TYR A 15 -8.57 3.08 -3.33
C TYR A 15 -7.56 2.50 -2.34
N GLU A 16 -6.96 1.34 -2.62
CA GLU A 16 -5.93 0.74 -1.78
C GLU A 16 -4.66 1.60 -1.79
N VAL A 17 -4.25 2.11 -2.96
CA VAL A 17 -3.11 3.02 -3.11
C VAL A 17 -3.32 4.28 -2.27
N VAL A 18 -4.53 4.87 -2.33
CA VAL A 18 -4.89 6.04 -1.51
C VAL A 18 -4.83 5.71 -0.03
N ALA A 19 -5.50 4.64 0.41
CA ALA A 19 -5.55 4.25 1.82
C ALA A 19 -4.16 3.99 2.39
N LEU A 20 -3.31 3.24 1.67
CA LEU A 20 -1.95 2.96 2.10
C LEU A 20 -1.08 4.23 2.15
N THR A 21 -1.23 5.13 1.17
CA THR A 21 -0.50 6.41 1.18
C THR A 21 -0.90 7.28 2.39
N GLU A 22 -2.17 7.28 2.77
CA GLU A 22 -2.63 7.99 3.97
C GLU A 22 -2.09 7.35 5.26
N ILE A 23 -2.00 6.01 5.33
CA ILE A 23 -1.33 5.32 6.46
C ILE A 23 0.14 5.74 6.55
N LYS A 24 0.86 5.78 5.42
CA LYS A 24 2.26 6.25 5.39
C LYS A 24 2.40 7.68 5.91
N LYS A 25 1.49 8.59 5.55
CA LYS A 25 1.51 9.98 6.04
C LYS A 25 1.21 10.09 7.53
N ALA A 26 0.40 9.19 8.07
CA ALA A 26 0.04 9.16 9.48
C ALA A 26 1.12 8.54 10.37
N LEU A 27 2.12 7.86 9.79
CA LEU A 27 3.18 7.20 10.54
C LEU A 27 4.50 7.98 10.47
N HIS A 28 5.11 8.24 11.62
CA HIS A 28 6.52 8.54 11.75
C HIS A 28 7.34 7.28 11.45
N ASP A 29 8.09 7.33 10.36
CA ASP A 29 8.92 6.24 9.86
C ASP A 29 10.41 6.61 9.95
N PRO A 30 11.08 6.36 11.10
CA PRO A 30 12.45 6.80 11.33
C PRO A 30 13.47 6.09 10.43
N TYR A 31 13.12 4.93 9.87
CA TYR A 31 14.00 4.12 9.03
C TYR A 31 13.61 4.15 7.54
N ASN A 32 12.59 4.93 7.18
CA ASN A 32 12.06 5.05 5.83
C ASN A 32 11.72 3.67 5.20
N VAL A 33 11.13 2.78 5.99
CA VAL A 33 10.76 1.42 5.56
C VAL A 33 9.61 1.43 4.56
N LEU A 34 8.76 2.47 4.63
CA LEU A 34 7.61 2.70 3.75
C LEU A 34 7.97 3.53 2.51
N ASP A 35 9.26 3.74 2.19
CA ASP A 35 9.67 4.63 1.10
C ASP A 35 8.98 4.28 -0.23
N ASN A 36 8.87 2.99 -0.52
CA ASN A 36 8.34 2.50 -1.79
C ASN A 36 6.81 2.50 -1.90
N TRP A 37 6.10 2.98 -0.88
CA TRP A 37 4.67 3.26 -0.97
C TRP A 37 4.50 4.58 -1.72
N ASP A 38 4.17 4.49 -3.00
CA ASP A 38 4.08 5.62 -3.93
C ASP A 38 2.67 5.75 -4.49
N VAL A 39 2.05 6.91 -4.30
CA VAL A 39 0.71 7.23 -4.80
C VAL A 39 0.61 7.16 -6.33
N ASN A 40 1.73 7.28 -7.04
CA ASN A 40 1.79 7.17 -8.49
C ASN A 40 1.99 5.73 -8.98
N SER A 41 2.28 4.80 -8.06
CA SER A 41 2.41 3.38 -8.39
C SER A 41 1.04 2.74 -8.49
N VAL A 42 0.81 2.03 -9.60
CA VAL A 42 -0.46 1.36 -9.89
C VAL A 42 -0.63 0.04 -9.14
N ASP A 43 0.46 -0.52 -8.60
CA ASP A 43 0.48 -1.86 -8.01
C ASP A 43 0.94 -1.83 -6.54
N PRO A 44 0.00 -1.78 -5.57
CA PRO A 44 0.33 -1.83 -4.15
C PRO A 44 0.90 -3.18 -3.70
N CYS A 45 0.70 -4.26 -4.46
CA CYS A 45 1.23 -5.58 -4.12
C CYS A 45 2.74 -5.69 -4.29
N SER A 46 3.32 -4.78 -5.08
CA SER A 46 4.77 -4.63 -5.21
C SER A 46 5.42 -3.87 -4.04
N TRP A 47 4.61 -3.29 -3.14
CA TRP A 47 5.11 -2.45 -2.07
C TRP A 47 5.67 -3.28 -0.91
N ARG A 48 6.65 -2.74 -0.19
CA ARG A 48 7.21 -3.43 0.97
C ARG A 48 6.15 -3.55 2.03
N MET A 49 6.18 -4.64 2.79
CA MET A 49 5.27 -4.85 3.93
C MET A 49 3.79 -4.94 3.55
N VAL A 50 3.46 -5.00 2.26
CA VAL A 50 2.10 -5.26 1.76
C VAL A 50 2.01 -6.73 1.35
N THR A 51 0.96 -7.41 1.79
CA THR A 51 0.63 -8.76 1.35
C THR A 51 -0.68 -8.74 0.61
N CYS A 52 -0.69 -9.24 -0.62
CA CYS A 52 -1.89 -9.37 -1.42
C CYS A 52 -2.46 -10.78 -1.43
N SER A 53 -3.77 -10.88 -1.62
CA SER A 53 -4.46 -12.12 -1.91
C SER A 53 -4.14 -12.62 -3.32
N LEU A 54 -4.57 -13.84 -3.64
CA LEU A 54 -4.42 -14.42 -4.98
C LEU A 54 -5.16 -13.60 -6.05
N ASP A 55 -6.23 -12.91 -5.67
CA ASP A 55 -7.03 -12.04 -6.55
C ASP A 55 -6.39 -10.64 -6.75
N GLY A 56 -5.23 -10.38 -6.13
CA GLY A 56 -4.48 -9.13 -6.29
C GLY A 56 -4.94 -7.97 -5.42
N TYR A 57 -5.68 -8.24 -4.34
CA TYR A 57 -6.12 -7.22 -3.36
C TYR A 57 -5.23 -7.20 -2.13
N VAL A 58 -5.05 -6.02 -1.54
CA VAL A 58 -4.31 -5.87 -0.29
C VAL A 58 -5.06 -6.58 0.84
N SER A 59 -4.42 -7.56 1.46
CA SER A 59 -5.03 -8.43 2.47
C SER A 59 -4.41 -8.25 3.86
N ALA A 60 -3.14 -7.88 3.94
CA ALA A 60 -2.46 -7.64 5.22
C ALA A 60 -1.28 -6.68 5.07
N LEU A 61 -0.93 -6.02 6.18
CA LEU A 61 0.27 -5.20 6.34
C LEU A 61 1.18 -5.81 7.40
N ALA A 62 2.41 -6.12 7.02
CA ALA A 62 3.39 -6.78 7.89
C ALA A 62 4.50 -5.79 8.29
N LEU A 63 4.31 -5.08 9.41
CA LEU A 63 5.22 -4.01 9.87
C LEU A 63 5.99 -4.36 11.17
N PRO A 64 6.68 -5.52 11.26
CA PRO A 64 7.28 -5.95 12.52
C PRO A 64 8.51 -5.12 12.89
N SER A 65 8.55 -4.63 14.13
CA SER A 65 9.77 -4.06 14.74
C SER A 65 10.40 -2.90 13.95
N GLN A 66 9.59 -2.11 13.23
CA GLN A 66 10.07 -0.99 12.40
C GLN A 66 10.07 0.36 13.13
N SER A 67 9.77 0.38 14.44
CA SER A 67 9.67 1.60 15.26
C SER A 67 8.74 2.68 14.68
N LEU A 68 7.69 2.26 13.97
CA LEU A 68 6.66 3.14 13.45
C LEU A 68 5.79 3.67 14.60
N ALA A 69 5.47 4.96 14.57
CA ALA A 69 4.59 5.63 15.53
C ALA A 69 3.63 6.57 14.79
N GLY A 70 2.48 6.94 15.35
CA GLY A 70 1.49 7.84 14.71
C GLY A 70 0.62 8.57 15.71
#